data_AF-A0A6B3EAY1-F1
#
_entry.id   AF-A0A6B3EAY1-F1
#
_cell.length_a   1.000
_cell.length_b   1.000
_cell.length_c   1.000
_cell.angle_alpha   90.00
_cell.angle_beta   90.00
_cell.angle_gamma   90.00
#
_symmetry.space_group_name_H-M   'P 1'
#
loop_
_entity.id
_entity.type
_entity.pdbx_description
1 polymer ?
#
loop_
_entity_poly.entity_id
_entity_poly.type
_entity_poly.pdbx_seq_one_letter_code
_entity_poly.pdbx_strand_id
1 'polypeptide(L)'
;WLLILDPTNGIANHLLTQVGIPRQEFLGSVGQSLPTLMLIDVWQWTPMMTLLLLAGLSTLPEEPEEAALVDGATGWQRFRLVILPMLLPTLGTALVLRAVDALKTFDLLYATKGPGGGSDFEA
;
A
#
# COMPACT_ATOMS: atom_id res chain seq x y z
N TRP A 1 -7.35 0.35 12.65
CA TRP A 1 -6.07 1.07 12.79
C TRP A 1 -6.02 1.95 14.02
N LEU A 2 -6.95 2.89 14.23
CA LEU A 2 -6.95 3.78 15.40
C LEU A 2 -6.87 3.05 16.76
N LEU A 3 -7.62 1.96 16.95
CA LEU A 3 -7.55 1.13 18.17
C LEU A 3 -6.23 0.36 18.32
N ILE A 4 -5.54 0.06 17.22
CA ILE A 4 -4.29 -0.72 17.21
C ILE A 4 -3.10 0.19 17.49
N LEU A 5 -3.13 1.40 16.94
CA LEU A 5 -2.06 2.40 16.99
C LEU A 5 -2.27 3.42 18.12
N ASP A 6 -3.26 3.21 18.97
CA ASP A 6 -3.51 4.05 20.13
C ASP A 6 -2.25 4.14 21.02
N PRO A 7 -1.80 5.35 21.41
CA PRO A 7 -0.61 5.53 22.23
C PRO A 7 -0.71 4.90 23.63
N THR A 8 -1.93 4.79 24.16
CA THR A 8 -2.18 4.46 25.57
C THR A 8 -2.48 2.99 25.76
N ASN A 9 -3.37 2.42 24.95
CA ASN A 9 -3.88 1.04 25.05
C ASN A 9 -3.77 0.25 23.73
N GLY A 10 -3.05 0.76 22.72
CA GLY A 10 -2.90 0.10 21.43
C GLY A 10 -2.04 -1.17 21.49
N ILE A 11 -2.46 -2.21 20.77
CA ILE A 11 -1.74 -3.49 20.66
C ILE A 11 -0.32 -3.28 20.11
N ALA A 12 -0.12 -2.32 19.20
CA ALA A 12 1.21 -2.04 18.63
C ALA A 12 2.21 -1.57 19.69
N ASN A 13 1.81 -0.64 20.56
CA ASN A 13 2.66 -0.17 21.65
C ASN A 13 2.86 -1.24 22.73
N HIS A 14 1.87 -2.10 22.97
CA HIS A 14 2.03 -3.22 23.89
C HIS A 14 3.16 -4.17 23.44
N LEU A 15 3.17 -4.56 22.16
CA LEU A 15 4.22 -5.42 21.59
C LEU A 15 5.60 -4.73 21.60
N LEU A 16 5.67 -3.44 21.29
CA LEU A 16 6.93 -2.70 21.34
C LEU A 16 7.53 -2.66 22.75
N THR A 17 6.71 -2.42 23.76
CA THR A 17 7.17 -2.40 25.15
C THR A 17 7.65 -3.78 25.64
N GLN A 18 7.10 -4.87 25.11
CA GLN A 18 7.57 -6.23 25.44
C GLN A 18 8.99 -6.53 24.90
N VAL A 19 9.39 -5.88 23.82
CA VAL A 19 10.72 -6.03 23.20
C VAL A 19 11.69 -4.92 23.66
N GLY A 20 11.29 -4.10 24.64
CA GLY A 20 12.13 -3.05 25.24
C GLY A 20 12.15 -1.73 24.47
N ILE A 21 11.27 -1.54 23.49
CA ILE A 21 11.14 -0.28 22.74
C ILE A 21 10.13 0.63 23.47
N PRO A 22 10.46 1.91 23.73
CA PRO A 22 9.54 2.85 24.37
C PRO A 22 8.32 3.11 23.49
N ARG A 23 7.19 3.46 24.13
CA ARG A 23 5.93 3.75 23.45
C ARG A 23 6.14 4.82 22.36
N GLN A 24 5.56 4.56 21.19
CA GLN A 24 5.64 5.43 20.03
C GLN A 24 4.30 6.12 19.80
N GLU A 25 4.34 7.42 19.53
CA GLU A 25 3.19 8.21 19.13
C GLU A 25 3.05 8.21 17.60
N PHE A 26 2.65 7.04 17.08
CA PHE A 26 2.57 6.79 15.63
C PHE A 26 1.73 7.82 14.88
N LEU A 27 0.63 8.29 15.47
CA LEU A 27 -0.29 9.27 14.86
C LEU A 27 -0.18 10.67 15.49
N GLY A 28 0.42 10.77 16.68
CA GLY A 28 0.56 12.04 17.42
C GLY A 28 1.82 12.82 17.07
N SER A 29 2.87 12.14 16.61
CA SER A 29 4.13 12.80 16.27
C SER A 29 4.22 13.23 14.81
N VAL A 30 4.78 14.41 14.56
CA VAL A 30 4.98 14.97 13.21
C VAL A 30 5.90 14.08 12.36
N GLY A 31 6.89 13.43 12.99
CA GLY A 31 7.84 12.56 12.29
C GLY A 31 7.31 11.18 11.92
N GLN A 32 6.32 10.64 12.63
CA GLN A 32 5.84 9.27 12.41
C GLN A 32 4.42 9.20 11.83
N SER A 33 3.64 10.27 11.95
CA SER A 33 2.25 10.32 11.46
C SER A 33 2.15 10.07 9.96
N LEU A 34 2.94 10.76 9.13
CA LEU A 34 2.93 10.56 7.69
C LEU A 34 3.36 9.13 7.27
N PRO A 35 4.52 8.60 7.69
CA PRO A 35 4.90 7.22 7.38
C PRO A 35 3.88 6.18 7.84
N THR A 36 3.29 6.37 9.03
CA THR A 36 2.27 5.46 9.58
C THR A 36 1.02 5.47 8.72
N LEU A 37 0.53 6.65 8.33
CA LEU A 37 -0.64 6.78 7.46
C LEU A 37 -0.40 6.16 6.08
N MET A 38 0.78 6.38 5.49
CA MET A 38 1.17 5.74 4.23
C MET A 38 1.18 4.22 4.35
N LEU A 39 1.72 3.67 5.44
CA LEU A 39 1.75 2.23 5.67
C LEU A 39 0.33 1.63 5.77
N ILE A 40 -0.56 2.29 6.52
CA ILE A 40 -1.96 1.88 6.66
C ILE A 40 -2.64 1.87 5.29
N ASP A 41 -2.46 2.93 4.51
CA ASP A 41 -3.06 3.07 3.19
C ASP A 41 -2.55 1.99 2.22
N VAL A 42 -1.22 1.80 2.14
CA VAL A 42 -0.62 0.74 1.31
C VAL A 42 -1.15 -0.63 1.72
N TRP A 43 -1.18 -0.92 3.02
CA TRP A 43 -1.66 -2.20 3.52
C TRP A 43 -3.14 -2.44 3.20
N GLN A 44 -3.98 -1.43 3.40
CA GLN A 44 -5.42 -1.53 3.13
C GLN A 44 -5.73 -1.80 1.66
N TRP A 45 -4.98 -1.20 0.75
CA TRP A 45 -5.20 -1.33 -0.70
C TRP A 45 -4.49 -2.52 -1.34
N THR A 46 -3.47 -3.09 -0.68
CA THR A 46 -2.70 -4.23 -1.20
C THR A 46 -3.60 -5.42 -1.60
N PRO A 47 -4.52 -5.92 -0.76
CA PRO A 47 -5.36 -7.07 -1.12
C PRO A 47 -6.19 -6.84 -2.37
N MET A 48 -6.76 -5.63 -2.53
CA MET A 48 -7.55 -5.29 -3.71
C MET A 48 -6.68 -5.28 -4.96
N MET A 49 -5.49 -4.68 -4.90
CA MET A 49 -4.57 -4.67 -6.03
C MET A 49 -4.06 -6.08 -6.38
N THR A 50 -3.83 -6.94 -5.38
CA THR A 50 -3.49 -8.35 -5.64
C THR A 50 -4.60 -9.05 -6.43
N LEU A 51 -5.87 -8.86 -6.06
CA LEU A 51 -7.00 -9.44 -6.78
C LEU A 51 -7.13 -8.89 -8.20
N LEU A 52 -6.95 -7.57 -8.37
CA LEU A 52 -6.95 -6.93 -9.68
C LEU A 52 -5.86 -7.50 -10.59
N LEU A 53 -4.65 -7.66 -10.06
CA LEU A 53 -3.52 -8.22 -10.80
C LEU A 53 -3.72 -9.70 -11.11
N LEU A 54 -4.31 -10.47 -10.20
CA LEU A 54 -4.66 -11.86 -10.44
C LEU A 54 -5.72 -12.00 -11.54
N ALA A 55 -6.74 -11.13 -11.54
CA ALA A 55 -7.72 -11.07 -12.61
C ALA A 55 -7.06 -10.69 -13.94
N GLY A 56 -6.17 -9.70 -13.95
CA GLY A 56 -5.38 -9.33 -15.13
C GLY A 56 -4.52 -10.48 -15.65
N LEU A 57 -3.87 -11.23 -14.76
CA LEU A 57 -3.08 -12.41 -15.10
C LEU A 57 -3.95 -13.49 -15.76
N SER A 58 -5.17 -13.69 -15.26
CA SER A 58 -6.13 -14.67 -15.81
C SER A 58 -6.64 -14.32 -17.20
N THR A 59 -6.43 -13.08 -17.67
CA THR A 59 -6.79 -12.65 -19.03
C THR A 59 -5.66 -12.76 -20.04
N LEU A 60 -4.44 -13.06 -19.59
CA LEU A 60 -3.29 -13.18 -20.48
C LEU A 60 -3.36 -14.50 -21.27
N PRO A 61 -2.97 -14.49 -22.55
CA PRO A 61 -2.84 -15.73 -23.33
C PRO A 61 -1.76 -16.62 -22.71
N GLU A 62 -2.01 -17.93 -22.64
CA GLU A 62 -1.08 -18.93 -22.08
C GLU A 62 0.06 -19.27 -23.06
N GLU A 63 -0.12 -19.03 -24.36
CA GLU A 63 0.83 -19.38 -25.42
C GLU A 63 2.27 -18.86 -25.19
N PRO A 64 2.50 -17.59 -24.77
CA PRO A 64 3.85 -17.07 -24.51
C PRO A 64 4.50 -17.74 -23.29
N GLU A 65 3.69 -18.17 -22.31
CA GLU A 65 4.16 -18.84 -21.11
C GLU A 65 4.52 -20.30 -21.39
N GLU A 66 3.73 -20.99 -22.20
CA GLU A 66 4.02 -22.33 -22.70
C GLU A 66 5.27 -22.34 -23.60
N ALA A 67 5.41 -21.35 -24.49
CA ALA A 67 6.62 -21.20 -25.32
C ALA A 67 7.87 -21.02 -24.44
N ALA A 68 7.79 -20.16 -23.41
CA ALA A 68 8.90 -19.98 -22.49
C ALA A 68 9.25 -21.25 -21.69
N LEU A 69 8.26 -22.10 -21.38
CA LEU A 69 8.47 -23.41 -20.77
C LEU A 69 9.21 -24.37 -21.72
N VAL A 70 8.83 -24.41 -22.99
CA VAL A 70 9.51 -25.21 -24.03
C VAL A 70 10.96 -24.75 -24.21
N ASP A 71 11.21 -23.43 -24.13
CA ASP A 71 12.55 -22.84 -24.19
C ASP A 71 13.39 -23.06 -22.91
N GLY A 72 12.84 -23.72 -21.89
CA GLY A 72 13.54 -24.05 -20.65
C GLY A 72 13.67 -22.87 -19.67
N ALA A 73 12.81 -21.86 -19.77
CA ALA A 73 12.83 -20.71 -18.88
C ALA A 73 12.44 -21.08 -17.44
N THR A 74 13.24 -20.63 -16.48
CA THR A 74 12.96 -20.77 -15.04
C THR A 74 11.77 -19.90 -14.60
N GLY A 75 11.16 -20.20 -13.45
CA GLY A 75 10.01 -19.45 -12.93
C GLY A 75 10.26 -17.94 -12.77
N TRP A 76 11.47 -17.54 -12.35
CA TRP A 76 11.84 -16.13 -12.25
C TRP A 76 12.01 -15.44 -13.61
N GLN A 77 12.55 -16.16 -14.59
CA GLN A 77 12.67 -15.66 -15.97
C GLN A 77 11.29 -15.48 -16.59
N ARG A 78 10.38 -16.46 -16.43
CA ARG A 78 8.99 -16.35 -16.89
C ARG A 78 8.27 -15.16 -16.24
N PHE A 79 8.40 -15.00 -14.93
CA PHE A 79 7.83 -13.85 -14.24
C PHE A 79 8.35 -12.51 -14.80
N ARG A 80 9.67 -12.33 -14.90
CA ARG A 80 10.26 -11.03 -15.23
C ARG A 80 10.25 -10.71 -16.73
N LEU A 81 10.34 -11.72 -17.60
CA LEU A 81 10.49 -11.55 -19.05
C LEU A 81 9.19 -11.79 -19.83
N VAL A 82 8.20 -12.48 -19.26
CA VAL A 82 6.93 -12.79 -19.93
C VAL A 82 5.77 -12.13 -19.18
N ILE A 83 5.54 -12.56 -17.93
CA ILE A 83 4.36 -12.14 -17.16
C ILE A 83 4.37 -10.63 -16.86
N LEU A 84 5.46 -10.13 -16.27
CA LEU A 84 5.60 -8.73 -15.89
C LEU A 84 5.43 -7.77 -17.08
N PRO A 85 6.12 -7.94 -18.23
CA PRO A 85 5.94 -7.05 -19.38
C PRO A 85 4.54 -7.14 -20.01
N MET A 86 3.89 -8.30 -19.98
CA MET A 86 2.51 -8.43 -20.44
C MET A 86 1.51 -7.74 -19.50
N LEU A 87 1.80 -7.71 -18.19
CA LEU A 87 1.00 -6.99 -17.20
C LEU A 87 1.29 -5.48 -17.15
N LEU A 88 2.42 -5.00 -17.68
CA LEU A 88 2.82 -3.58 -17.61
C LEU A 88 1.71 -2.59 -18.05
N PRO A 89 0.97 -2.80 -19.16
CA PRO A 89 -0.08 -1.87 -19.57
C PRO A 89 -1.19 -1.76 -18.52
N THR A 90 -1.67 -2.90 -18.02
CA THR A 90 -2.71 -2.98 -16.98
C THR A 90 -2.22 -2.39 -15.66
N LEU A 91 -0.99 -2.73 -15.26
CA LEU A 91 -0.32 -2.16 -14.08
C LEU A 91 -0.18 -0.64 -14.20
N GLY A 92 0.21 -0.14 -15.38
CA GLY A 92 0.35 1.28 -15.64
C GLY A 92 -0.96 2.03 -15.45
N THR A 93 -2.06 1.55 -16.03
CA THR A 93 -3.38 2.15 -15.84
C THR A 93 -3.83 2.10 -14.37
N ALA A 94 -3.68 0.96 -13.70
CA ALA A 94 -4.04 0.80 -12.30
C ALA A 94 -3.22 1.74 -11.38
N LEU A 95 -1.92 1.89 -11.67
CA LEU A 95 -1.02 2.76 -10.92
C LEU A 95 -1.39 4.24 -11.08
N VAL A 96 -1.71 4.68 -12.29
CA VAL A 96 -2.13 6.07 -12.55
C VAL A 96 -3.42 6.39 -11.79
N LEU A 97 -4.43 5.53 -11.88
CA LEU A 97 -5.68 5.71 -11.14
C LEU A 97 -5.42 5.76 -9.63
N ARG A 98 -4.58 4.86 -9.14
CA ARG A 98 -4.24 4.82 -7.71
C ARG A 98 -3.48 6.05 -7.23
N ALA A 99 -2.59 6.59 -8.07
CA ALA A 99 -1.86 7.81 -7.78
C ALA A 99 -2.80 9.02 -7.71
N VAL A 100 -3.77 9.12 -8.63
CA VAL A 100 -4.80 10.16 -8.60
C VAL A 100 -5.63 10.08 -7.31
N ASP A 101 -6.06 8.89 -6.90
CA ASP A 101 -6.83 8.70 -5.67
C ASP A 101 -6.02 9.01 -4.41
N ALA A 102 -4.73 8.67 -4.40
CA ALA A 102 -3.82 9.01 -3.30
C ALA A 102 -3.67 10.53 -3.14
N LEU A 103 -3.44 11.25 -4.25
CA LEU A 103 -3.31 12.71 -4.25
C LEU A 103 -4.60 13.39 -3.79
N LYS A 104 -5.76 12.96 -4.28
CA LYS A 104 -7.06 13.48 -3.83
C LYS A 104 -7.28 13.28 -2.34
N THR A 105 -6.89 12.14 -1.80
CA THR A 105 -7.03 11.84 -0.37
C THR A 105 -6.16 12.76 0.49
N PHE A 106 -4.93 13.03 0.05
CA PHE A 106 -4.04 13.99 0.69
C PHE A 106 -4.60 15.42 0.63
N ASP A 107 -5.03 15.87 -0.55
CA ASP A 107 -5.62 17.20 -0.74
C ASP A 107 -6.87 17.38 0.12
N LEU A 108 -7.73 16.37 0.19
CA LEU A 108 -8.92 16.40 1.05
C LEU A 108 -8.56 16.52 2.53
N LEU A 109 -7.58 15.75 3.01
CA LEU A 109 -7.09 15.83 4.40
C LEU A 109 -6.46 17.19 4.69
N TYR A 110 -5.70 17.75 3.76
CA TYR A 110 -5.07 19.07 3.95
C TYR A 110 -6.11 20.19 3.90
N ALA A 111 -7.04 20.15 2.94
CA ALA A 111 -8.11 21.14 2.79
C ALA A 111 -9.08 21.16 3.98
N THR A 112 -9.37 20.00 4.57
CA THR A 112 -10.26 19.90 5.74
C THR A 112 -9.58 20.25 7.06
N LYS A 113 -8.24 20.30 7.11
CA LYS A 113 -7.49 20.64 8.34
C LYS A 113 -7.01 22.09 8.45
N GLY A 114 -7.32 22.96 7.49
CA GLY A 114 -6.89 24.36 7.50
C GLY A 114 -5.36 24.53 7.47
N PRO A 115 -4.84 25.78 7.37
CA PRO A 115 -3.40 26.03 7.38
C PRO A 115 -2.85 25.76 8.78
N GLY A 116 -2.36 24.54 9.03
CA GLY A 116 -1.73 24.19 10.32
C GLY A 116 -1.84 22.73 10.76
N GLY A 117 -2.69 21.89 10.14
CA GLY A 117 -2.68 20.44 10.39
C GLY A 117 -3.23 19.99 11.77
N GLY A 118 -3.70 20.91 12.61
CA GLY A 118 -4.45 20.64 13.83
C GLY A 118 -5.94 20.48 13.53
N SER A 119 -6.59 19.50 14.14
CA SER A 119 -8.05 19.40 14.12
C SER A 119 -8.69 20.49 14.99
N ASP A 120 -9.62 21.27 14.44
CA ASP A 120 -10.49 22.20 15.17
C ASP A 120 -11.54 21.47 16.05
N PHE A 121 -11.13 20.45 16.80
CA PHE A 121 -12.00 19.75 17.77
C PHE A 121 -11.73 20.16 19.22
N GLU A 122 -11.11 21.31 19.47
CA GLU A 122 -11.10 21.97 20.78
C GLU A 122 -11.19 23.50 20.62
N ALA A 123 -12.41 24.03 20.69
CA ALA A 123 -12.71 25.39 21.14
C ALA A 123 -14.09 25.40 21.82
#